data_AF-A0A952VCB0-F1
#
_entry.id   AF-A0A952VCB0-F1
#
_cell.length_a   1.000
_cell.length_b   1.000
_cell.length_c   1.000
_cell.angle_alpha   90.00
_cell.angle_beta   90.00
_cell.angle_gamma   90.00
#
_symmetry.space_group_name_H-M   'P 1'
#
loop_
_entity.id
_entity.type
_entity.pdbx_description
1 polymer ?
#
loop_
_entity_poly.entity_id
_entity_poly.type
_entity_poly.pdbx_seq_one_letter_code
_entity_poly.pdbx_strand_id
1 'polypeptide(L)' 'METASIKTWADRWKVTGKRLAEIRREEFQRADVTAIFLSLTDASEAALIAYPPKPTSGLLEMQNIFRKLAKK' A
#
# COMPACT_ATOMS: atom_id res chain seq x y z
N MET A 1 29.55 2.50 20.30
CA MET A 1 29.73 2.06 18.91
C MET A 1 30.71 3.03 18.26
N GLU A 2 31.95 2.60 17.98
CA GLU A 2 32.99 3.50 17.46
C GLU A 2 32.55 4.18 16.15
N THR A 3 32.79 5.48 16.03
CA THR A 3 32.38 6.31 14.88
C THR A 3 32.91 5.81 13.53
N ALA A 4 34.09 5.16 13.53
CA ALA A 4 34.66 4.51 12.34
C ALA A 4 33.82 3.31 11.84
N SER A 5 33.17 2.58 12.74
CA SER A 5 32.27 1.48 12.42
C SER A 5 30.97 1.99 11.76
N ILE A 6 30.42 3.10 12.27
CA ILE A 6 29.22 3.73 11.72
C ILE A 6 29.44 4.23 10.30
N LYS A 7 30.58 4.89 10.05
CA LYS A 7 30.91 5.41 8.71
C LYS A 7 31.03 4.27 7.68
N THR A 8 31.74 3.22 8.04
CA THR A 8 31.89 2.03 7.19
C THR A 8 30.56 1.36 6.90
N TRP A 9 29.67 1.28 7.90
CA TRP A 9 28.32 0.75 7.73
C TRP A 9 27.47 1.63 6.80
N ALA A 10 27.50 2.96 6.98
CA ALA A 10 26.78 3.91 6.14
C ALA A 10 27.26 3.87 4.67
N ASP A 11 28.58 3.76 4.45
CA ASP A 11 29.14 3.69 3.10
C ASP A 11 28.79 2.36 2.41
N ARG A 12 28.71 1.25 3.15
CA ARG A 12 28.16 -0.01 2.63
C ARG A 12 26.71 0.15 2.20
N TRP A 13 25.88 0.79 3.01
CA TRP A 13 24.47 1.03 2.66
C TRP A 13 24.28 1.92 1.44
N LYS A 14 25.16 2.88 1.17
CA LYS A 14 25.12 3.66 -0.08
C LYS A 14 25.32 2.79 -1.32
N VAL A 15 26.22 1.81 -1.25
CA VAL A 15 26.47 0.88 -2.36
C VAL A 15 25.33 -0.12 -2.48
N THR A 16 24.93 -0.74 -1.37
CA THR A 16 23.83 -1.70 -1.34
C THR A 16 22.53 -1.08 -1.82
N GLY A 17 22.24 0.18 -1.45
CA GLY A 17 21.03 0.89 -1.87
C GLY A 17 20.94 1.05 -3.38
N LYS A 18 22.05 1.35 -4.07
CA LYS A 18 22.09 1.43 -5.54
C LYS A 18 21.79 0.06 -6.16
N ARG A 19 22.41 -0.99 -5.62
CA ARG A 19 22.19 -2.36 -6.12
C ARG A 19 20.74 -2.82 -5.93
N LEU A 20 20.12 -2.48 -4.80
CA LEU A 20 18.71 -2.78 -4.54
C LEU A 20 17.78 -2.02 -5.50
N ALA A 21 18.14 -0.78 -5.87
CA ALA A 21 17.35 -0.02 -6.84
C ALA A 21 17.41 -0.64 -8.25
N GLU A 22 18.57 -1.14 -8.66
CA GLU A 22 18.73 -1.90 -9.91
C GLU A 22 17.88 -3.17 -9.91
N ILE A 23 18.00 -3.98 -8.84
CA ILE A 23 17.23 -5.21 -8.67
C ILE A 23 15.74 -4.92 -8.73
N ARG A 24 15.26 -3.92 -7.99
CA ARG A 24 13.85 -3.51 -8.02
C ARG A 24 13.38 -3.16 -9.42
N ARG A 25 14.20 -2.43 -10.19
CA ARG A 25 13.86 -2.06 -11.57
C ARG A 25 13.76 -3.30 -12.47
N GLU A 26 14.70 -4.22 -12.36
CA GLU A 26 14.68 -5.48 -13.10
C GLU A 26 13.46 -6.33 -12.73
N GLU A 27 13.14 -6.41 -11.45
CA GLU A 27 11.96 -7.11 -10.93
C GLU A 27 10.67 -6.50 -11.49
N PHE A 28 10.52 -5.18 -11.48
CA PHE A 28 9.35 -4.53 -12.07
C PHE A 28 9.22 -4.72 -13.57
N GLN A 29 10.33 -4.80 -14.31
CA GLN A 29 10.30 -5.08 -15.75
C GLN A 29 9.89 -6.52 -16.06
N ARG A 30 10.18 -7.46 -15.15
CA ARG A 30 9.85 -8.89 -15.30
C ARG A 30 8.53 -9.27 -14.62
N ALA A 31 8.01 -8.42 -13.77
CA ALA A 31 6.80 -8.69 -13.01
C ALA A 31 5.58 -8.76 -13.94
N ASP A 32 4.89 -9.89 -13.90
CA ASP A 32 3.52 -9.97 -14.39
C ASP A 32 2.59 -9.35 -13.36
N VAL A 33 2.36 -8.04 -13.51
CA VAL A 33 1.49 -7.26 -12.62
C VAL A 33 0.08 -7.85 -12.56
N THR A 34 -0.40 -8.44 -13.65
CA THR A 34 -1.72 -9.06 -13.71
C THR A 34 -1.76 -10.30 -12.83
N ALA A 35 -0.79 -11.21 -12.96
CA ALA A 35 -0.71 -12.40 -12.14
C ALA A 35 -0.54 -12.08 -10.64
N ILE A 36 0.23 -11.04 -10.31
CA ILE A 36 0.38 -10.56 -8.93
C ILE A 36 -0.92 -9.99 -8.39
N PHE A 37 -1.67 -9.22 -9.18
CA PHE A 37 -2.95 -8.68 -8.73
C PHE A 37 -3.99 -9.78 -8.53
N LEU A 38 -4.00 -10.77 -9.44
CA LEU A 38 -4.86 -11.95 -9.32
C LEU A 38 -4.51 -12.81 -8.11
N SER A 39 -3.24 -12.92 -7.69
CA SER A 39 -2.92 -13.67 -6.47
C SER A 39 -3.40 -13.01 -5.18
N LEU A 40 -3.82 -11.74 -5.24
CA LEU A 40 -4.38 -10.99 -4.12
C LEU A 40 -5.93 -11.00 -4.09
N THR A 41 -6.59 -11.61 -5.09
CA THR A 41 -8.06 -11.63 -5.15
C THR A 41 -8.66 -12.42 -4.01
N ASP A 42 -8.07 -13.56 -3.64
CA ASP A 42 -8.59 -14.41 -2.56
C ASP A 42 -8.65 -13.67 -1.22
N ALA A 43 -7.64 -12.83 -0.92
CA ALA A 43 -7.62 -12.00 0.26
C ALA A 43 -8.70 -10.91 0.22
N SER A 44 -8.96 -10.36 -0.96
CA SER A 44 -10.00 -9.34 -1.18
C SER A 44 -11.40 -9.94 -1.05
N GLU A 45 -11.63 -11.13 -1.59
CA GLU A 45 -12.88 -11.88 -1.48
C GLU A 45 -13.15 -12.28 -0.03
N ALA A 46 -12.14 -12.80 0.67
CA ALA A 46 -12.25 -13.11 2.09
C ALA A 46 -12.61 -11.88 2.93
N ALA A 47 -12.03 -10.71 2.62
CA ALA A 47 -12.37 -9.46 3.29
C ALA A 47 -13.81 -9.03 3.02
N LEU A 48 -14.33 -9.19 1.79
CA LEU A 48 -15.72 -8.89 1.46
C LEU A 48 -16.71 -9.80 2.18
N ILE A 49 -16.37 -11.08 2.36
CA ILE A 49 -17.17 -12.05 3.12
C ILE A 49 -17.18 -11.69 4.60
N ALA A 50 -16.01 -11.39 5.18
CA ALA A 50 -15.88 -11.06 6.60
C ALA A 50 -16.45 -9.67 6.96
N TYR A 51 -16.36 -8.71 6.03
CA TYR A 51 -16.74 -7.32 6.21
C TYR A 51 -17.58 -6.84 5.03
N PRO A 52 -18.85 -7.31 4.92
CA PRO A 52 -19.71 -6.90 3.83
C PRO A 52 -19.91 -5.38 3.85
N PRO A 53 -19.98 -4.73 2.68
CA PRO A 53 -20.22 -3.30 2.60
C PRO A 53 -21.55 -2.96 3.27
N LYS A 54 -21.55 -1.90 4.09
CA LYS A 54 -22.78 -1.42 4.72
C LYS A 54 -23.75 -0.95 3.62
N PRO A 55 -25.07 -1.09 3.84
CA PRO A 55 -26.08 -0.61 2.90
C PRO A 55 -26.05 0.92 2.72
N THR A 56 -25.32 1.63 3.58
CA THR A 56 -25.05 3.06 3.47
C THR A 56 -23.56 3.30 3.26
N SER A 57 -23.23 4.19 2.32
CA SER A 57 -21.87 4.71 2.18
C SER A 57 -21.72 6.00 3.00
N GLY A 58 -20.48 6.35 3.33
CA GLY A 58 -20.18 7.64 3.97
C GLY A 58 -20.73 8.82 3.17
N LEU A 59 -20.78 8.71 1.83
CA LEU A 59 -21.40 9.72 0.96
C LEU A 59 -22.91 9.87 1.21
N LEU A 60 -23.65 8.77 1.33
CA LEU A 60 -25.09 8.80 1.63
C LEU A 60 -25.35 9.36 3.04
N GLU A 61 -24.48 9.04 4.01
CA GLU A 61 -24.55 9.60 5.36
C GLU A 61 -24.30 11.11 5.37
N MET A 62 -23.28 11.59 4.64
CA MET A 62 -23.00 13.01 4.48
C MET A 62 -24.16 13.77 3.83
N GLN A 63 -24.74 13.21 2.76
CA GLN A 63 -25.93 13.80 2.12
C GLN A 63 -27.11 13.90 3.09
N ASN A 64 -27.32 12.88 3.94
CA ASN A 64 -28.38 12.90 4.94
C ASN A 64 -28.13 13.97 6.01
N ILE A 65 -26.87 14.13 6.46
CA ILE A 65 -26.47 15.18 7.40
C ILE A 65 -26.74 16.56 6.81
N PHE A 66 -26.30 16.85 5.59
CA PHE A 66 -26.53 18.14 4.95
C PHE A 66 -28.01 18.43 4.74
N ARG A 67 -28.82 17.42 4.38
CA ARG A 67 -30.27 17.58 4.26
C ARG A 67 -30.93 17.95 5.60
N LYS A 68 -30.45 17.42 6.72
CA LYS A 68 -30.96 17.77 8.06
C LYS A 68 -30.55 19.19 8.44
N LEU A 69 -29.32 19.59 8.14
CA LEU A 69 -28.82 20.94 8.43
C LEU A 69 -29.51 22.02 7.58
N ALA A 70 -29.86 21.72 6.32
CA ALA A 70 -30.54 22.66 5.44
C ALA A 70 -32.04 22.88 5.76
N LYS A 71 -32.62 22.04 6.63
CA LYS A 71 -34.02 22.15 7.07
C LYS A 71 -34.20 22.97 8.36
N LYS A 72 -33.12 23.52 8.90
CA LYS A 72 -33.08 24.33 10.11
C LYS A 72 -32.69 25.76 9.75
#